data_AF-A0A914NM29-F1
#
_entry.id   AF-A0A914NM29-F1
#
_cell.length_a   1.000
_cell.length_b   1.000
_cell.length_c   1.000
_cell.angle_alpha   90.00
_cell.angle_beta   90.00
_cell.angle_gamma   90.00
#
_symmetry.space_group_name_H-M   'P 1'
#
loop_
_entity.id
_entity.type
_entity.pdbx_description
1 polymer ?
#
loop_
_entity_poly.entity_id
_entity_poly.type
_entity_poly.pdbx_seq_one_letter_code
_entity_poly.pdbx_strand_id
1 'polypeptide(L)'
;MNFFETHQRELYKTWLIEEIGKNFGSTSPRSIQNSPVKKSHGNAASSILDEYLDDKSCNDVFLEFDVEKIDVIRQEVDAYLVEPLQSIDCFNYWSSKAEQWPRLCKLFREFNCAPVGSQESERLFSTAGAIMTDLRNRLSASNLEKLLFIHHNLPLLNFEY
;
A
#
# COMPACT_ATOMS: atom_id res chain seq x y z
N MET A 1 7.54 29.65 -7.70
CA MET A 1 8.72 28.76 -7.77
C MET A 1 8.28 27.48 -8.48
N ASN A 2 8.91 27.13 -9.61
CA ASN A 2 8.66 25.85 -10.26
C ASN A 2 9.62 24.82 -9.64
N PHE A 3 9.08 23.84 -8.91
CA PHE A 3 9.86 22.84 -8.18
C PHE A 3 10.63 21.87 -9.10
N PHE A 4 10.15 21.67 -10.33
CA PHE A 4 10.78 20.84 -11.36
C PHE A 4 10.96 21.62 -12.66
N GLU A 5 12.05 21.32 -13.38
CA GLU A 5 12.28 21.76 -14.76
C GLU A 5 11.20 21.21 -15.70
N THR A 6 10.93 21.89 -16.81
CA THR A 6 9.90 21.48 -17.78
C THR A 6 10.18 20.09 -18.34
N HIS A 7 11.45 19.77 -18.63
CA HIS A 7 11.83 18.45 -19.11
C HIS A 7 11.56 17.34 -18.08
N GLN A 8 11.86 17.59 -16.81
CA GLN A 8 11.60 16.64 -15.71
C GLN A 8 10.09 16.39 -15.54
N ARG A 9 9.26 17.43 -15.67
CA ARG A 9 7.79 17.28 -15.60
C ARG A 9 7.26 16.37 -16.70
N GLU A 10 7.73 16.54 -17.92
CA GLU A 10 7.33 15.68 -19.04
C GLU A 10 7.82 14.24 -18.82
N LEU A 11 9.05 14.05 -18.34
CA LEU A 11 9.56 12.72 -17.99
C LEU A 11 8.69 12.05 -16.92
N TYR A 12 8.42 12.72 -15.80
CA TYR A 12 7.59 12.15 -14.73
C TYR A 12 6.15 11.90 -15.18
N LYS A 13 5.61 12.75 -16.05
CA LYS A 13 4.30 12.53 -16.66
C LYS A 13 4.29 11.27 -17.52
N THR A 14 5.28 11.10 -18.40
CA THR A 14 5.39 9.89 -19.23
C THR A 14 5.56 8.63 -18.39
N TRP A 15 6.39 8.69 -17.35
CA TRP A 15 6.57 7.60 -16.40
C TRP A 15 5.27 7.25 -15.68
N LEU A 16 4.53 8.26 -15.20
CA LEU A 16 3.26 8.06 -14.49
C LEU A 16 2.22 7.36 -15.38
N ILE A 17 2.13 7.74 -16.65
CA ILE A 17 1.23 7.12 -17.62
C ILE A 17 1.62 5.65 -17.85
N GLU A 18 2.92 5.38 -18.01
CA GLU A 18 3.45 4.03 -18.17
C GLU A 18 3.16 3.15 -16.94
N GLU A 19 3.36 3.69 -15.74
CA GLU A 19 3.16 3.00 -14.47
C GLU A 19 1.68 2.66 -14.21
N ILE A 20 0.77 3.59 -14.54
CA ILE A 20 -0.68 3.35 -14.51
C ILE A 20 -1.07 2.29 -15.54
N GLY A 21 -0.44 2.32 -16.72
CA GLY A 21 -0.62 1.31 -17.74
C GLY A 21 -0.29 -0.09 -17.23
N LYS A 22 0.90 -0.27 -16.64
CA LYS A 22 1.40 -1.56 -16.12
C LYS A 22 0.47 -2.14 -15.05
N ASN A 23 0.01 -1.31 -14.12
CA ASN A 23 -0.76 -1.77 -12.96
C ASN A 23 -2.28 -1.94 -13.20
N PHE A 24 -2.86 -1.28 -14.22
CA PHE A 24 -4.32 -1.19 -14.38
C PHE A 24 -4.85 -1.56 -15.79
N GLY A 25 -4.01 -2.20 -16.60
CA GLY A 25 -4.34 -2.74 -17.92
C GLY A 25 -5.37 -3.87 -17.97
N SER A 26 -5.85 -4.41 -16.85
CA SER A 26 -6.97 -5.36 -16.83
C SER A 26 -8.08 -4.91 -15.87
N THR A 27 -9.19 -4.45 -16.43
CA THR A 27 -10.49 -4.45 -15.76
C THR A 27 -11.08 -5.84 -15.92
N SER A 28 -10.64 -6.78 -15.08
CA SER A 28 -11.48 -7.92 -14.73
C SER A 28 -11.71 -7.86 -13.22
N PRO A 29 -12.96 -7.87 -12.74
CA PRO A 29 -13.20 -7.99 -11.31
C PRO A 29 -12.63 -9.36 -10.90
N ARG A 30 -11.52 -9.37 -10.14
CA ARG A 30 -11.03 -10.57 -9.49
C ARG A 30 -12.15 -11.04 -8.55
N SER A 31 -12.92 -12.00 -9.03
CA SER A 31 -13.87 -12.75 -8.24
C SER A 31 -13.08 -13.45 -7.13
N ILE A 32 -13.45 -13.15 -5.89
CA ILE A 32 -12.99 -13.89 -4.71
C ILE A 32 -13.56 -15.30 -4.85
N GLN A 33 -12.82 -16.20 -5.52
CA GLN A 33 -13.10 -17.62 -5.46
C GLN A 33 -12.42 -18.16 -4.21
N ASN A 34 -13.14 -18.14 -3.09
CA ASN A 34 -12.80 -18.93 -1.92
C ASN A 34 -12.77 -20.41 -2.34
N SER A 35 -11.58 -21.00 -2.37
CA SER A 35 -11.39 -22.45 -2.47
C SER A 35 -10.51 -22.94 -1.34
N PRO A 36 -10.75 -24.15 -0.81
CA PRO A 36 -10.32 -24.54 0.53
C PRO A 36 -8.82 -24.86 0.57
N VAL A 37 -8.13 -24.21 1.51
CA VAL A 37 -6.70 -24.40 1.80
C VAL A 37 -6.44 -25.85 2.24
N LYS A 38 -5.53 -26.53 1.52
CA LYS A 38 -4.98 -27.83 1.92
C LYS A 38 -4.06 -27.63 3.11
N LYS A 39 -4.34 -28.33 4.22
CA LYS A 39 -3.46 -28.40 5.39
C LYS A 39 -2.19 -29.18 5.03
N SER A 40 -1.01 -28.54 5.12
CA SER A 40 0.26 -29.25 5.28
C SER A 40 0.97 -28.77 6.53
N HIS A 41 1.36 -29.72 7.37
CA HIS A 41 2.09 -29.53 8.61
C HIS A 41 3.54 -29.10 8.36
N GLY A 42 4.03 -28.18 9.20
CA GLY A 42 5.44 -28.13 9.62
C GLY A 42 6.29 -27.01 9.03
N ASN A 43 6.42 -25.88 9.74
CA ASN A 43 7.62 -25.51 10.53
C ASN A 43 7.39 -24.11 11.14
N ALA A 44 7.72 -23.97 12.44
CA ALA A 44 7.49 -22.76 13.23
C ALA A 44 8.47 -21.63 12.84
N ALA A 45 8.22 -21.00 11.69
CA ALA A 45 8.89 -19.76 11.27
C ALA A 45 8.12 -18.94 10.22
N SER A 46 6.93 -19.37 9.76
CA SER A 46 6.10 -18.51 8.93
C SER A 46 5.47 -17.44 9.83
N SER A 47 6.10 -16.26 9.90
CA SER A 47 5.53 -15.11 10.57
C SER A 47 4.17 -14.80 9.95
N ILE A 48 3.22 -14.32 10.75
CA ILE A 48 1.94 -13.78 10.26
C ILE A 48 2.18 -12.72 9.17
N LEU A 49 3.34 -12.07 9.21
CA LEU A 49 3.81 -11.11 8.22
C LEU A 49 4.12 -11.76 6.85
N ASP A 50 4.67 -12.98 6.83
CA ASP A 50 4.96 -13.70 5.57
C ASP A 50 3.65 -14.10 4.88
N GLU A 51 2.65 -14.54 5.65
CA GLU A 51 1.30 -14.84 5.14
C GLU A 51 0.63 -13.60 4.52
N TYR A 52 0.92 -12.39 5.02
CA TYR A 52 0.41 -11.14 4.48
C TYR A 52 1.17 -10.68 3.21
N LEU A 53 2.47 -10.94 3.12
CA LEU A 53 3.32 -10.51 2.01
C LEU A 53 3.21 -11.43 0.78
N ASP A 54 2.88 -12.72 0.98
CA ASP A 54 2.73 -13.69 -0.11
C ASP A 54 1.53 -13.40 -1.04
N ASP A 55 0.53 -12.62 -0.60
CA ASP A 55 -0.62 -12.23 -1.44
C ASP A 55 -0.28 -11.11 -2.46
N LYS A 56 0.95 -10.57 -2.42
CA LYS A 56 1.41 -9.40 -3.21
C LYS A 56 2.44 -9.72 -4.30
N SER A 57 2.52 -10.95 -4.78
CA SER A 57 3.34 -11.26 -5.97
C SER A 57 2.71 -10.66 -7.24
N CYS A 58 3.24 -9.52 -7.70
CA CYS A 58 2.99 -8.99 -9.03
C CYS A 58 3.68 -9.90 -10.05
N ASN A 59 2.90 -10.75 -10.73
CA ASN A 59 3.39 -11.46 -11.90
C ASN A 59 3.76 -10.44 -12.97
N ASP A 60 5.06 -10.25 -13.20
CA ASP A 60 5.62 -9.54 -14.36
C ASP A 60 5.26 -10.31 -15.63
N VAL A 61 4.11 -9.96 -16.22
CA VAL A 61 3.75 -10.35 -17.58
C VAL A 61 3.96 -9.12 -18.45
N PHE A 62 4.97 -9.18 -19.33
CA PHE A 62 5.14 -8.22 -20.42
C PHE A 62 3.89 -8.25 -21.29
N LEU A 63 3.07 -7.19 -21.24
CA LEU A 63 1.84 -7.08 -22.00
C LEU A 63 1.95 -6.00 -23.07
N GLU A 64 1.55 -6.37 -24.28
CA GLU A 64 1.36 -5.51 -25.43
C GLU A 64 0.21 -4.53 -25.13
N PHE A 65 0.51 -3.23 -25.14
CA PHE A 65 -0.43 -2.19 -24.73
C PHE A 65 -1.34 -1.75 -25.89
N ASP A 66 -2.65 -1.86 -25.70
CA ASP A 66 -3.64 -1.24 -26.60
C ASP A 66 -3.55 0.29 -26.52
N VAL A 67 -3.29 0.94 -27.66
CA VAL A 67 -3.11 2.40 -27.80
C VAL A 67 -4.31 3.19 -27.25
N GLU A 68 -5.54 2.69 -27.45
CA GLU A 68 -6.77 3.35 -26.97
C GLU A 68 -6.82 3.48 -25.43
N LYS A 69 -6.19 2.55 -24.71
CA LYS A 69 -6.19 2.55 -23.25
C LYS A 69 -5.24 3.60 -22.68
N ILE A 70 -4.18 3.91 -23.41
CA ILE A 70 -3.18 4.93 -23.03
C ILE A 70 -3.79 6.33 -23.12
N ASP A 71 -4.64 6.60 -24.10
CA ASP A 71 -5.23 7.93 -24.29
C ASP A 71 -6.22 8.30 -23.18
N VAL A 72 -6.99 7.33 -22.68
CA VAL A 72 -7.85 7.53 -21.50
C VAL A 72 -7.01 7.84 -20.25
N ILE A 73 -5.87 7.16 -20.07
CA ILE A 73 -4.95 7.40 -18.95
C ILE A 73 -4.32 8.79 -19.06
N ARG A 74 -3.90 9.20 -20.28
CA ARG A 74 -3.37 10.54 -20.53
C ARG A 74 -4.37 11.61 -20.15
N GLN A 75 -5.64 11.45 -20.54
CA GLN A 75 -6.69 12.41 -20.20
C GLN A 75 -6.91 12.51 -18.68
N GLU A 76 -6.87 11.38 -17.97
CA GLU A 76 -6.97 11.32 -16.50
C GLU A 76 -5.82 12.09 -15.82
N VAL A 77 -4.58 11.85 -16.27
CA VAL A 77 -3.36 12.50 -15.76
C VAL A 77 -3.35 13.99 -16.07
N ASP A 78 -3.75 14.37 -17.28
CA ASP A 78 -3.82 15.79 -17.69
C ASP A 78 -4.86 16.56 -16.88
N ALA A 79 -6.03 15.96 -16.63
CA ALA A 79 -7.04 16.56 -15.76
C ALA A 79 -6.53 16.79 -14.34
N TYR A 80 -5.78 15.83 -13.78
CA TYR A 80 -5.16 15.96 -12.46
C TYR A 80 -4.11 17.06 -12.40
N LEU A 81 -3.22 17.16 -13.40
CA LEU A 81 -2.15 18.15 -13.42
C LEU A 81 -2.63 19.60 -13.59
N VAL A 82 -3.84 19.80 -14.12
CA VAL A 82 -4.47 21.12 -14.29
C VAL A 82 -5.24 21.55 -13.04
N GLU A 83 -5.66 20.61 -12.18
CA GLU A 83 -6.43 20.95 -10.98
C GLU A 83 -5.59 21.79 -10.00
N PRO A 84 -6.11 22.93 -9.49
CA PRO A 84 -5.38 23.73 -8.51
C PRO A 84 -5.21 22.97 -7.19
N LEU A 85 -4.06 23.18 -6.55
CA LEU A 85 -3.76 22.62 -5.23
C LEU A 85 -4.79 23.12 -4.20
N GLN A 86 -5.52 22.19 -3.60
CA GLN A 86 -6.46 22.48 -2.53
C GLN A 86 -5.78 22.23 -1.17
N SER A 87 -6.00 23.11 -0.19
CA SER A 87 -5.54 22.93 1.19
C SER A 87 -6.47 21.99 1.97
N ILE A 88 -6.80 20.84 1.39
CA ILE A 88 -7.62 19.79 2.01
C ILE A 88 -6.68 18.66 2.41
N ASP A 89 -7.05 17.93 3.47
CA ASP A 89 -6.38 16.68 3.83
C ASP A 89 -6.30 15.73 2.62
N CYS A 90 -5.09 15.25 2.33
CA CYS A 90 -4.78 14.44 1.16
C CYS A 90 -5.73 13.24 1.06
N PHE A 91 -6.01 12.57 2.17
CA PHE A 91 -6.88 11.38 2.17
C PHE A 91 -8.31 11.72 1.72
N ASN A 92 -8.88 12.81 2.25
CA ASN A 92 -10.23 13.25 1.90
C ASN A 92 -10.31 13.73 0.44
N TYR A 93 -9.27 14.41 -0.05
CA TYR A 93 -9.17 14.82 -1.45
C TYR A 93 -9.24 13.60 -2.38
N TRP A 94 -8.37 12.62 -2.18
CA TRP A 94 -8.34 11.40 -3.00
C TRP A 94 -9.60 10.54 -2.85
N SER A 95 -10.25 10.54 -1.67
CA SER A 95 -11.53 9.88 -1.49
C SER A 95 -12.65 10.53 -2.29
N SER A 96 -12.68 11.87 -2.37
CA SER A 96 -13.69 12.60 -3.16
C SER A 96 -13.50 12.45 -4.67
N LYS A 97 -12.27 12.19 -5.10
CA LYS A 97 -11.86 12.05 -6.51
C LYS A 97 -11.83 10.60 -7.00
N ALA A 98 -12.18 9.64 -6.15
CA ALA A 98 -12.17 8.22 -6.48
C ALA A 98 -13.03 7.85 -7.69
N GLU A 99 -14.15 8.56 -7.90
CA GLU A 99 -15.02 8.37 -9.07
C GLU A 99 -14.47 9.03 -10.33
N GLN A 100 -13.78 10.17 -10.19
CA GLN A 100 -13.25 10.95 -11.30
C GLN A 100 -11.96 10.34 -11.86
N TRP A 101 -11.08 9.86 -10.98
CA TRP A 101 -9.77 9.32 -11.32
C TRP A 101 -9.48 8.00 -10.61
N PRO A 102 -10.19 6.92 -10.98
CA PRO A 102 -10.11 5.66 -10.26
C PRO A 102 -8.71 5.02 -10.33
N ARG A 103 -7.95 5.25 -11.41
CA ARG A 103 -6.62 4.67 -11.59
C ARG A 103 -5.59 5.44 -10.79
N LEU A 104 -5.63 6.78 -10.85
CA LEU A 104 -4.76 7.62 -10.03
C LEU A 104 -5.01 7.41 -8.54
N CYS A 105 -6.27 7.28 -8.10
CA CYS A 105 -6.58 7.02 -6.70
C CYS A 105 -6.08 5.64 -6.23
N LYS A 106 -6.05 4.64 -7.13
CA LYS A 106 -5.49 3.33 -6.81
C LYS A 106 -3.97 3.40 -6.69
N LEU A 107 -3.31 4.09 -7.61
CA LEU A 107 -1.87 4.34 -7.58
C LEU A 107 -1.47 5.14 -6.32
N PHE A 108 -2.21 6.20 -6.00
CA PHE A 108 -1.98 7.01 -4.80
C PHE A 108 -2.02 6.15 -3.53
N ARG A 109 -3.03 5.27 -3.39
CA ARG A 109 -3.12 4.36 -2.24
C ARG A 109 -1.89 3.47 -2.14
N GLU A 110 -1.42 2.91 -3.24
CA GLU A 110 -0.26 2.02 -3.25
C GLU A 110 1.04 2.74 -2.82
N PHE A 111 1.29 3.93 -3.36
CA PHE A 111 2.50 4.69 -3.00
C PHE A 111 2.40 5.41 -1.64
N ASN A 112 1.19 5.69 -1.14
CA ASN A 112 0.99 6.38 0.15
C ASN A 112 0.95 5.41 1.35
N CYS A 113 0.87 4.10 1.12
CA CYS A 113 0.90 3.11 2.20
C CYS A 113 2.25 3.06 2.94
N ALA A 114 3.34 3.51 2.33
CA ALA A 114 4.66 3.47 2.94
C ALA A 114 4.89 4.69 3.84
N PRO A 115 5.25 4.50 5.12
CA PRO A 115 5.68 5.62 5.96
C PRO A 115 6.97 6.22 5.40
N VAL A 116 7.12 7.54 5.53
CA VAL A 116 8.24 8.31 4.96
C VAL A 116 9.59 7.95 5.61
N GLY A 117 9.61 7.21 6.73
CA GLY A 117 10.85 6.79 7.39
C GLY A 117 10.70 5.64 8.39
N SER A 118 11.82 5.26 8.99
CA SER A 118 11.94 4.17 9.98
C SER A 118 11.42 4.52 11.38
N GLN A 119 10.93 5.74 11.60
CA GLN A 119 10.55 6.18 12.93
C GLN A 119 9.47 5.29 13.56
N GLU A 120 8.52 4.81 12.75
CA GLU A 120 7.45 3.93 13.22
C GLU A 120 7.96 2.53 13.56
N SER A 121 8.95 2.00 12.83
CA SER A 121 9.58 0.73 13.20
C SER A 121 10.44 0.87 14.46
N GLU A 122 11.12 2.00 14.65
CA GLU A 122 11.86 2.30 15.89
C GLU A 122 10.94 2.41 17.11
N ARG A 123 9.77 3.05 16.96
CA ARG A 123 8.72 3.07 18.01
C ARG A 123 8.22 1.66 18.33
N LEU A 124 8.01 0.84 17.31
CA LEU A 124 7.61 -0.57 17.48
C LEU A 124 8.66 -1.35 18.28
N PHE A 125 9.94 -1.23 17.94
CA PHE A 125 11.02 -1.92 18.66
C PHE A 125 11.23 -1.38 20.07
N SER A 126 11.04 -0.08 20.28
CA SER A 126 11.07 0.52 21.63
C SER A 126 9.94 -0.05 22.50
N THR A 127 8.73 -0.20 21.92
CA THR A 127 7.59 -0.83 22.59
C THR A 127 7.85 -2.30 22.87
N ALA A 128 8.51 -3.01 21.96
CA ALA A 128 8.93 -4.40 22.17
C ALA A 128 9.86 -4.52 23.39
N GLY A 129 10.82 -3.59 23.51
CA GLY A 129 11.68 -3.48 24.69
C GLY A 129 10.91 -3.20 25.98
N ALA A 130 9.88 -2.36 25.93
CA ALA A 130 9.03 -2.09 27.10
C ALA A 130 8.18 -3.30 27.53
N ILE A 131 7.71 -4.12 26.58
CA ILE A 131 6.97 -5.36 26.88
C ILE A 131 7.91 -6.41 27.48
N MET A 132 9.15 -6.47 26.99
CA MET A 132 10.19 -7.36 27.48
C MET A 132 10.96 -6.72 28.64
N THR A 133 10.32 -6.62 29.79
CA THR A 133 10.95 -6.14 31.04
C THR A 133 11.86 -7.21 31.66
N ASP A 134 12.76 -6.81 32.56
CA ASP A 134 13.66 -7.72 33.30
C ASP A 134 12.90 -8.82 34.05
N LEU A 135 11.67 -8.53 34.49
CA LEU A 135 10.78 -9.48 35.17
C LEU A 135 9.99 -10.39 34.21
N ARG A 136 9.94 -10.04 32.91
CA ARG A 136 9.20 -10.74 31.85
C ARG A 136 10.11 -11.20 30.71
N ASN A 137 11.35 -11.58 31.04
CA ASN A 137 12.39 -11.98 30.08
C ASN A 137 12.29 -13.42 29.53
N ARG A 138 11.34 -14.23 30.00
CA ARG A 138 11.10 -15.62 29.54
C ARG A 138 10.08 -15.74 28.40
N LEU A 139 9.77 -14.62 27.73
CA LEU A 139 8.81 -14.62 26.64
C LEU A 139 9.45 -15.18 25.36
N SER A 140 8.79 -16.13 24.71
CA SER A 140 9.24 -16.60 23.39
C SER A 140 9.01 -15.51 22.34
N ALA A 141 9.85 -15.48 21.30
CA ALA A 141 9.74 -14.50 20.20
C ALA A 141 8.33 -14.47 19.58
N SER A 142 7.71 -15.64 19.35
CA SER A 142 6.35 -15.74 18.83
C SER A 142 5.28 -15.13 19.76
N ASN A 143 5.46 -15.22 21.08
CA ASN A 143 4.53 -14.62 22.02
C ASN A 143 4.74 -13.10 22.14
N LEU A 144 5.98 -12.62 21.99
CA LEU A 144 6.28 -11.18 21.91
C LEU A 144 5.63 -10.55 20.69
N GLU A 145 5.77 -11.18 19.51
CA GLU A 145 5.14 -10.74 18.27
C GLU A 145 3.63 -10.61 18.40
N LYS A 146 2.96 -11.62 18.98
CA LYS A 146 1.51 -11.59 19.23
C LYS A 146 1.09 -10.47 20.19
N LEU A 147 1.84 -10.25 21.26
CA LEU A 147 1.56 -9.16 22.20
C LEU A 147 1.74 -7.79 21.55
N LEU A 148 2.79 -7.61 20.74
CA LEU A 148 3.02 -6.39 19.97
C LEU A 148 1.90 -6.12 18.97
N PHE A 149 1.47 -7.16 18.26
CA PHE A 149 0.36 -7.08 17.31
C PHE A 149 -0.93 -6.65 18.01
N ILE A 150 -1.29 -7.29 19.11
CA ILE A 150 -2.48 -6.91 19.88
C ILE A 150 -2.34 -5.48 20.41
N HIS A 151 -1.21 -5.12 21.01
CA HIS A 151 -0.98 -3.79 21.56
C HIS A 151 -1.20 -2.66 20.53
N HIS A 152 -0.72 -2.84 19.29
CA HIS A 152 -0.86 -1.81 18.26
C HIS A 152 -2.22 -1.81 17.57
N ASN A 153 -2.85 -2.97 17.39
CA ASN A 153 -4.11 -3.07 16.65
C ASN A 153 -5.36 -2.92 17.53
N LEU A 154 -5.26 -3.14 18.84
CA LEU A 154 -6.41 -3.07 19.75
C LEU A 154 -7.10 -1.68 19.77
N PRO A 155 -6.38 -0.55 19.71
CA PRO A 155 -7.01 0.77 19.53
C PRO A 155 -7.81 0.91 18.23
N LEU A 156 -7.39 0.23 17.15
CA LEU A 156 -8.09 0.28 15.85
C LEU A 156 -9.44 -0.46 15.89
N LEU A 157 -9.63 -1.34 16.87
CA LEU A 157 -10.85 -2.12 17.04
C LEU A 157 -11.89 -1.42 17.93
N ASN A 158 -11.63 -0.18 18.38
CA ASN A 158 -12.47 0.55 19.34
C ASN A 158 -12.82 -0.30 20.58
N PHE A 159 -11.86 -1.10 21.04
CA PHE A 159 -12.09 -2.01 22.16
C PHE A 159 -12.04 -1.23 23.48
N GLU A 160 -13.18 -1.13 24.17
CA GLU A 160 -13.27 -0.55 25.52
C GLU A 160 -13.00 -1.64 26.58
N TYR A 161 -12.32 -1.25 27.66
CA TYR A 161 -11.84 -2.13 28.73
C TYR A 161 -12.83 -2.25 29.89
#